data_AF-A0A1F9INV2-F1
#
_entry.id   AF-A0A1F9INV2-F1
#
_cell.length_a   1.000
_cell.length_b   1.000
_cell.length_c   1.000
_cell.angle_alpha   90.00
_cell.angle_beta   90.00
_cell.angle_gamma   90.00
#
_symmetry.space_group_name_H-M   'P 1'
#
loop_
_entity.id
_entity.type
_entity.pdbx_description
1 polymer ?
#
loop_
_entity_poly.entity_id
_entity_poly.type
_entity_poly.pdbx_seq_one_letter_code
_entity_poly.pdbx_strand_id
1 'polypeptide(L)'
;MALIMVLSAVVILSTIVVEFAYNAHISYTMAANERDRLQSYYLARSALNFAKLQISLEKDLRQRFAKYSKYLQGVVSSDPFCKQLPFSTGLFRGVMGGEGEEGGEPASESGGGLLGLGVMGSINAEDFLSFEGDFSVECDDEQGKINLNYFRDVEGEINSTTGSNAYEAHKKLIQNLLTQESFEKILENKKDDIKKIVNNIADWVDSNDRINEAPGIAGGYEDSEYDKSDYKVKNGRFLSIAELLLVARIGDDLYNALLPHVTIYGDNKLNPCIASDDMVISFVMRYSEEEENIPVLSSDKDERVQKILDGVSEACMNPSPQTNDIATAIVDALDVAENEAGNAKSNIATEMAKQLTTTNRFYGLNLTGFVGDISMRIKAVLDTDGAMNSWKLLYYRVE
;
A
#
# COMPACT_ATOMS: atom_id res chain seq x y z
N MET A 1 -64.82 -21.87 39.41
CA MET A 1 -63.64 -22.68 38.98
C MET A 1 -63.47 -22.70 37.46
N ALA A 2 -64.51 -23.00 36.67
CA ALA A 2 -64.40 -23.05 35.20
C ALA A 2 -63.82 -21.77 34.56
N LEU A 3 -64.22 -20.58 35.03
CA LEU A 3 -63.75 -19.31 34.47
C LEU A 3 -62.25 -19.05 34.74
N ILE A 4 -61.75 -19.43 35.92
CA ILE A 4 -60.33 -19.31 36.27
C ILE A 4 -59.49 -20.27 35.42
N MET A 5 -59.98 -21.49 35.19
CA MET A 5 -59.31 -22.49 34.34
C MET A 5 -59.19 -22.01 32.89
N VAL A 6 -60.25 -21.42 32.33
CA VAL A 6 -60.24 -20.84 30.98
C VAL A 6 -59.28 -19.66 30.90
N LEU A 7 -59.31 -18.74 31.88
CA LEU A 7 -58.37 -17.62 31.90
C LEU A 7 -56.91 -18.07 32.00
N SER A 8 -56.61 -19.06 32.84
CA SER A 8 -55.24 -19.61 32.92
C SER A 8 -54.81 -20.26 31.61
N ALA A 9 -55.70 -20.98 30.94
CA ALA A 9 -55.40 -21.60 29.66
C ALA A 9 -55.15 -20.57 28.55
N VAL A 10 -55.94 -19.48 28.51
CA VAL A 10 -55.74 -18.38 27.57
C VAL A 10 -54.41 -17.67 27.84
N VAL A 11 -54.08 -17.37 29.10
CA VAL A 11 -52.81 -16.73 29.43
C VAL A 11 -51.63 -17.60 28.99
N ILE A 12 -51.65 -18.90 29.29
CA ILE A 12 -50.58 -19.83 28.87
C ILE A 12 -50.47 -19.87 27.34
N LEU A 13 -51.60 -19.97 26.63
CA LEU A 13 -51.60 -20.01 25.16
C LEU A 13 -51.10 -18.69 24.56
N SER A 14 -51.50 -17.54 25.10
CA SER A 14 -51.01 -16.23 24.68
C SER A 14 -49.50 -16.10 24.89
N THR A 15 -48.97 -16.53 26.04
CA THR A 15 -47.52 -16.52 26.29
C THR A 15 -46.77 -17.39 25.29
N ILE A 16 -47.24 -18.60 25.00
CA ILE A 16 -46.62 -19.52 24.02
C ILE A 16 -46.63 -18.89 22.62
N VAL A 17 -47.74 -18.26 22.21
CA VAL A 17 -47.84 -17.60 20.90
C VAL A 17 -46.86 -16.43 20.80
N VAL A 18 -46.73 -15.62 21.86
CA VAL A 18 -45.77 -14.49 21.89
C VAL A 18 -44.32 -15.00 21.84
N GLU A 19 -43.97 -16.02 22.61
CA GLU A 19 -42.63 -16.62 22.57
C GLU A 19 -42.32 -17.22 21.20
N PHE A 20 -43.27 -17.93 20.59
CA PHE A 20 -43.10 -18.48 19.25
C PHE A 20 -42.92 -17.38 18.20
N ALA A 21 -43.74 -16.33 18.23
CA ALA A 21 -43.62 -15.20 17.30
C ALA A 21 -42.29 -14.46 17.46
N TYR A 22 -41.84 -14.25 18.70
CA TYR A 22 -40.55 -13.62 18.98
C TYR A 22 -39.38 -14.48 18.46
N ASN A 23 -39.37 -15.78 18.77
CA ASN A 23 -38.35 -16.71 18.30
C ASN A 23 -38.33 -16.87 16.78
N ALA A 24 -39.50 -16.88 16.14
CA ALA A 24 -39.62 -16.91 14.68
C ALA A 24 -39.07 -15.62 14.06
N HIS A 25 -39.37 -14.46 14.65
CA HIS A 25 -38.83 -13.18 14.17
C HIS A 25 -37.31 -13.11 14.29
N ILE A 26 -36.74 -13.51 15.44
CA ILE A 26 -35.28 -13.61 15.60
C ILE A 26 -34.69 -14.54 14.54
N SER A 27 -35.24 -15.74 14.39
CA SER A 27 -34.73 -16.73 13.43
C SER A 27 -34.77 -16.21 11.99
N TYR A 28 -35.85 -15.50 11.64
CA TYR A 28 -35.98 -14.85 10.33
C TYR A 28 -34.93 -13.76 10.13
N THR A 29 -34.72 -12.88 11.11
CA THR A 29 -33.70 -11.82 11.01
C THR A 29 -32.29 -12.37 10.93
N MET A 30 -31.97 -13.42 11.70
CA MET A 30 -30.68 -14.11 11.61
C MET A 30 -30.46 -14.73 10.22
N ALA A 31 -31.48 -15.41 9.67
CA ALA A 31 -31.40 -16.00 8.34
C ALA A 31 -31.26 -14.95 7.23
N ALA A 32 -31.97 -13.82 7.34
CA ALA A 32 -31.82 -12.70 6.42
C ALA A 32 -30.41 -12.10 6.50
N ASN A 33 -29.89 -11.85 7.70
CA ASN A 33 -28.55 -11.31 7.90
C ASN A 33 -27.46 -12.24 7.36
N GLU A 34 -27.57 -13.56 7.56
CA GLU A 34 -26.59 -14.52 7.02
C GLU A 34 -26.63 -14.60 5.48
N ARG A 35 -27.84 -14.50 4.88
CA ARG A 35 -27.99 -14.39 3.42
C ARG A 35 -27.30 -13.13 2.90
N ASP A 36 -27.59 -11.99 3.51
CA ASP A 36 -27.08 -10.68 3.07
C ASP A 36 -25.56 -10.59 3.30
N ARG A 37 -25.04 -11.20 4.37
CA ARG A 37 -23.61 -11.38 4.62
C ARG A 37 -22.93 -12.22 3.54
N LEU A 38 -23.55 -13.32 3.11
CA LEU A 38 -23.01 -14.14 2.05
C LEU A 38 -23.02 -13.39 0.71
N GLN A 39 -24.10 -12.67 0.41
CA GLN A 39 -24.22 -11.86 -0.81
C GLN A 39 -23.19 -10.72 -0.84
N SER A 40 -23.04 -9.96 0.24
CA SER A 40 -22.01 -8.91 0.38
C SER A 40 -20.59 -9.47 0.26
N TYR A 41 -20.31 -10.66 0.81
CA TYR A 41 -19.04 -11.35 0.58
C TYR A 41 -18.78 -11.67 -0.91
N TYR A 42 -19.79 -12.17 -1.64
CA TYR A 42 -19.64 -12.43 -3.07
C TYR A 42 -19.54 -11.15 -3.89
N LEU A 43 -20.20 -10.06 -3.49
CA LEU A 43 -20.02 -8.73 -4.09
C LEU A 43 -18.58 -8.22 -3.90
N ALA A 44 -18.01 -8.34 -2.70
CA ALA A 44 -16.61 -8.01 -2.45
C ALA A 44 -15.65 -8.89 -3.28
N ARG A 45 -16.00 -10.18 -3.49
CA ARG A 45 -15.22 -11.06 -4.37
C ARG A 45 -15.35 -10.68 -5.85
N SER A 46 -16.50 -10.19 -6.29
CA SER A 46 -16.68 -9.61 -7.62
C SER A 46 -15.84 -8.35 -7.80
N ALA A 47 -15.77 -7.51 -6.76
CA ALA A 47 -14.89 -6.34 -6.71
C ALA A 47 -13.42 -6.71 -6.93
N LEU A 48 -12.93 -7.83 -6.38
CA LEU A 48 -11.58 -8.33 -6.65
C LEU A 48 -11.34 -8.62 -8.14
N ASN A 49 -12.29 -9.29 -8.81
CA ASN A 49 -12.16 -9.61 -10.23
C ASN A 49 -12.21 -8.34 -11.08
N PHE A 50 -13.05 -7.38 -10.69
CA PHE A 50 -13.13 -6.08 -11.34
C PHE A 50 -11.83 -5.28 -11.17
N ALA A 51 -11.26 -5.24 -9.96
CA ALA A 51 -9.97 -4.62 -9.69
C ALA A 51 -8.86 -5.21 -10.57
N LYS A 52 -8.85 -6.54 -10.75
CA LYS A 52 -7.88 -7.18 -11.64
C LYS A 52 -8.04 -6.74 -13.11
N LEU A 53 -9.28 -6.64 -13.59
CA LEU A 53 -9.57 -6.14 -14.93
C LEU A 53 -9.10 -4.69 -15.09
N GLN A 54 -9.39 -3.82 -14.12
CA GLN A 54 -8.97 -2.42 -14.11
C GLN A 54 -7.45 -2.28 -14.18
N ILE A 55 -6.72 -3.01 -13.33
CA ILE A 55 -5.25 -2.99 -13.34
C ILE A 55 -4.71 -3.55 -14.67
N SER A 56 -5.36 -4.58 -15.24
CA SER A 56 -4.90 -5.18 -16.51
C SER A 56 -5.11 -4.22 -17.68
N LEU A 57 -6.23 -3.50 -17.68
CA LEU A 57 -6.52 -2.47 -18.66
C LEU A 57 -5.53 -1.32 -18.53
N GLU A 58 -5.26 -0.84 -17.31
CA GLU A 58 -4.25 0.20 -17.07
C GLU A 58 -2.88 -0.20 -17.65
N LYS A 59 -2.42 -1.42 -17.36
CA LYS A 59 -1.14 -1.92 -17.87
C LYS A 59 -1.10 -1.98 -19.41
N ASP A 60 -2.17 -2.46 -20.04
CA ASP A 60 -2.28 -2.52 -21.51
C ASP A 60 -2.34 -1.11 -22.13
N LEU A 61 -3.10 -0.19 -21.52
CA LEU A 61 -3.16 1.21 -21.95
C LEU A 61 -1.78 1.86 -21.85
N ARG A 62 -1.08 1.75 -20.72
CA ARG A 62 0.28 2.28 -20.54
C ARG A 62 1.22 1.70 -21.61
N GLN A 63 1.16 0.39 -21.87
CA GLN A 63 2.00 -0.24 -22.89
C GLN A 63 1.70 0.24 -24.32
N ARG A 64 0.42 0.40 -24.69
CA ARG A 64 0.01 0.87 -26.02
C ARG A 64 0.29 2.34 -26.23
N PHE A 65 -0.01 3.16 -25.23
CA PHE A 65 0.17 4.60 -25.28
C PHE A 65 1.61 5.04 -25.01
N ALA A 66 2.49 4.17 -24.49
CA ALA A 66 3.93 4.43 -24.39
C ALA A 66 4.58 4.82 -25.73
N LYS A 67 4.01 4.45 -26.88
CA LYS A 67 4.49 4.85 -28.21
C LYS A 67 3.97 6.22 -28.67
N TYR A 68 2.78 6.61 -28.24
CA TYR A 68 2.13 7.90 -28.57
C TYR A 68 2.28 8.94 -27.46
N SER A 69 3.07 8.56 -26.46
CA SER A 69 3.23 9.15 -25.15
C SER A 69 3.68 10.61 -25.23
N LYS A 70 4.49 10.96 -26.23
CA LYS A 70 4.91 12.34 -26.52
C LYS A 70 3.74 13.32 -26.76
N TYR A 71 2.59 12.84 -27.23
CA TYR A 71 1.41 13.67 -27.52
C TYR A 71 0.36 13.68 -26.39
N LEU A 72 0.54 12.85 -25.35
CA LEU A 72 -0.39 12.70 -24.22
C LEU A 72 0.20 13.20 -22.90
N GLN A 73 1.21 14.07 -22.96
CA GLN A 73 1.80 14.70 -21.78
C GLN A 73 0.70 15.38 -20.93
N GLY A 74 0.66 15.03 -19.64
CA GLY A 74 -0.31 15.58 -18.68
C GLY A 74 -1.66 14.87 -18.57
N VAL A 75 -1.94 13.84 -19.38
CA VAL A 75 -3.23 13.10 -19.33
C VAL A 75 -3.14 11.81 -18.51
N VAL A 76 -1.94 11.23 -18.36
CA VAL A 76 -1.71 9.97 -17.65
C VAL A 76 -0.75 10.21 -16.49
N SER A 77 -1.27 10.23 -15.24
CA SER A 77 -0.40 10.28 -14.05
C SER A 77 0.26 8.91 -13.79
N SER A 78 1.38 8.94 -13.07
CA SER A 78 2.12 7.76 -12.61
C SER A 78 1.35 6.93 -11.58
N ASP A 79 0.37 7.52 -10.90
CA ASP A 79 -0.47 6.80 -9.95
C ASP A 79 -1.28 5.70 -10.64
N PRO A 80 -1.50 4.57 -9.96
CA PRO A 80 -2.47 3.58 -10.39
C PRO A 80 -3.83 4.23 -10.67
N PHE A 81 -4.49 3.82 -11.76
CA PHE A 81 -5.82 4.33 -12.10
C PHE A 81 -6.83 4.03 -10.99
N CYS A 82 -6.63 2.93 -10.28
CA CYS A 82 -7.43 2.54 -9.12
C CYS A 82 -7.31 3.50 -7.92
N LYS A 83 -6.23 4.29 -7.79
CA LYS A 83 -6.11 5.37 -6.79
C LYS A 83 -6.85 6.63 -7.22
N GLN A 84 -6.74 6.99 -8.50
CA GLN A 84 -7.35 8.19 -9.06
C GLN A 84 -8.88 8.08 -9.18
N LEU A 85 -9.37 6.88 -9.46
CA LEU A 85 -10.77 6.59 -9.69
C LEU A 85 -11.18 5.41 -8.80
N PRO A 86 -11.50 5.66 -7.51
CA PRO A 86 -12.11 4.63 -6.68
C PRO A 86 -13.43 4.19 -7.34
N PHE A 87 -13.54 2.90 -7.64
CA PHE A 87 -14.70 2.37 -8.34
C PHE A 87 -15.75 1.95 -7.31
N SER A 88 -16.98 2.45 -7.46
CA SER A 88 -18.12 2.01 -6.65
C SER A 88 -19.35 1.86 -7.53
N THR A 89 -19.98 0.69 -7.53
CA THR A 89 -21.18 0.46 -8.34
C THR A 89 -22.33 1.39 -7.94
N GLY A 90 -22.39 1.82 -6.68
CA GLY A 90 -23.35 2.83 -6.22
C GLY A 90 -23.17 4.18 -6.94
N LEU A 91 -21.92 4.60 -7.19
CA LEU A 91 -21.62 5.79 -7.99
C LEU A 91 -22.05 5.59 -9.45
N PHE A 92 -21.76 4.43 -10.03
CA PHE A 92 -22.18 4.12 -11.41
C PHE A 92 -23.70 4.08 -11.56
N ARG A 93 -24.44 3.53 -10.59
CA ARG A 93 -25.90 3.58 -10.55
C ARG A 93 -26.41 5.01 -10.45
N GLY A 94 -25.79 5.86 -9.64
CA GLY A 94 -26.17 7.28 -9.51
C GLY A 94 -25.96 8.08 -10.80
N VAL A 95 -24.88 7.81 -11.53
CA VAL A 95 -24.56 8.50 -12.79
C VAL A 95 -25.41 7.96 -13.96
N MET A 96 -25.62 6.64 -14.05
CA MET A 96 -26.35 6.02 -15.16
C MET A 96 -27.87 5.96 -14.95
N GLY A 97 -28.32 5.90 -13.70
CA GLY A 97 -29.73 5.79 -13.31
C GLY A 97 -30.43 7.13 -13.12
N GLY A 98 -29.86 8.23 -13.63
CA GLY A 98 -30.43 9.56 -13.50
C GLY A 98 -31.84 9.66 -14.07
N GLU A 99 -32.85 9.57 -13.20
CA GLU A 99 -34.02 10.43 -13.32
C GLU A 99 -33.51 11.88 -13.29
N GLY A 100 -33.69 12.59 -14.41
CA GLY A 100 -33.27 13.97 -14.52
C GLY A 100 -34.04 14.87 -13.55
N GLU A 101 -33.35 15.41 -12.55
CA GLU A 101 -33.70 16.75 -12.07
C GLU A 101 -33.15 17.76 -13.10
N GLU A 102 -34.04 18.31 -13.92
CA GLU A 102 -33.79 19.51 -14.71
C GLU A 102 -33.34 20.64 -13.77
N GLY A 103 -32.03 20.90 -13.66
CA GLY A 103 -31.54 22.14 -13.06
C GLY A 103 -30.17 22.11 -12.37
N GLY A 104 -29.52 20.96 -12.20
CA GLY A 104 -28.14 20.91 -11.69
C GLY A 104 -27.13 20.98 -12.83
N GLU A 105 -26.21 21.95 -12.79
CA GLU A 105 -25.08 22.01 -13.72
C GLU A 105 -24.38 20.63 -13.79
N PRO A 106 -24.06 20.13 -15.00
CA PRO A 106 -23.33 18.88 -15.13
C PRO A 106 -22.02 19.01 -14.34
N ALA A 107 -21.77 18.06 -13.44
CA ALA A 107 -20.48 17.93 -12.77
C ALA A 107 -19.39 18.02 -13.84
N SER A 108 -18.59 19.06 -13.70
CA SER A 108 -17.60 19.55 -14.66
C SER A 108 -16.80 18.43 -15.30
N GLU A 109 -16.58 18.59 -16.61
CA GLU A 109 -15.60 17.89 -17.44
C GLU A 109 -14.27 17.63 -16.71
N SER A 110 -14.20 16.51 -15.99
CA SER A 110 -12.95 15.83 -15.68
C SER A 110 -12.67 14.90 -16.84
N GLY A 111 -11.76 15.33 -17.73
CA GLY A 111 -11.36 14.64 -18.97
C GLY A 111 -10.81 13.21 -18.80
N GLY A 112 -10.82 12.64 -17.60
CA GLY A 112 -10.46 11.24 -17.33
C GLY A 112 -11.64 10.26 -17.33
N GLY A 113 -12.88 10.74 -17.17
CA GLY A 113 -14.07 9.87 -17.14
C GLY A 113 -14.30 9.10 -18.45
N LEU A 114 -13.83 9.66 -19.58
CA LEU A 114 -14.06 9.12 -20.91
C LEU A 114 -13.36 7.77 -21.17
N LEU A 115 -12.22 7.48 -20.52
CA LEU A 115 -11.47 6.24 -20.77
C LEU A 115 -12.09 5.03 -20.06
N GLY A 116 -12.57 5.19 -18.83
CA GLY A 116 -13.30 4.14 -18.10
C GLY A 116 -14.71 3.93 -18.62
N LEU A 117 -15.42 5.02 -18.97
CA LEU A 117 -16.78 4.96 -19.52
C LEU A 117 -16.79 4.51 -20.99
N GLY A 118 -15.76 4.83 -21.78
CA GLY A 118 -15.66 4.45 -23.19
C GLY A 118 -15.48 2.94 -23.42
N VAL A 119 -14.81 2.25 -22.49
CA VAL A 119 -14.70 0.78 -22.48
C VAL A 119 -15.98 0.12 -21.96
N MET A 120 -16.70 0.79 -21.04
CA MET A 120 -18.01 0.34 -20.54
C MET A 120 -19.17 0.68 -21.49
N GLY A 121 -19.01 1.59 -22.46
CA GLY A 121 -20.06 1.98 -23.41
C GLY A 121 -20.50 0.85 -24.36
N SER A 122 -19.78 -0.28 -24.37
CA SER A 122 -20.16 -1.52 -25.06
C SER A 122 -20.77 -2.57 -24.12
N ILE A 123 -20.83 -2.31 -22.82
CA ILE A 123 -21.52 -3.11 -21.82
C ILE A 123 -22.88 -2.46 -21.61
N ASN A 124 -23.97 -3.23 -21.75
CA ASN A 124 -25.27 -2.78 -21.28
C ASN A 124 -25.17 -2.55 -19.76
N ALA A 125 -24.96 -1.30 -19.35
CA ALA A 125 -24.73 -0.97 -17.95
C ALA A 125 -25.92 -1.36 -17.06
N GLU A 126 -27.13 -1.32 -17.61
CA GLU A 126 -28.34 -1.83 -16.96
C GLU A 126 -28.26 -3.33 -16.68
N ASP A 127 -27.82 -4.14 -17.66
CA ASP A 127 -27.62 -5.58 -17.48
C ASP A 127 -26.51 -5.86 -16.46
N PHE A 128 -25.40 -5.11 -16.53
CA PHE A 128 -24.29 -5.26 -15.59
C PHE A 128 -24.70 -4.89 -14.15
N LEU A 129 -25.50 -3.85 -13.97
CA LEU A 129 -25.96 -3.36 -12.66
C LEU A 129 -27.28 -4.02 -12.21
N SER A 130 -27.76 -5.06 -12.89
CA SER A 130 -29.05 -5.71 -12.57
C SER A 130 -29.06 -6.54 -11.28
N PHE A 131 -27.94 -6.63 -10.56
CA PHE A 131 -27.84 -7.34 -9.28
C PHE A 131 -28.25 -6.47 -8.09
N GLU A 132 -28.63 -7.11 -6.98
CA GLU A 132 -28.93 -6.44 -5.71
C GLU A 132 -27.65 -6.18 -4.90
N GLY A 133 -27.55 -4.98 -4.33
CA GLY A 133 -26.40 -4.51 -3.58
C GLY A 133 -25.36 -3.79 -4.44
N ASP A 134 -24.25 -3.46 -3.80
CA ASP A 134 -23.16 -2.70 -4.40
C ASP A 134 -21.79 -3.23 -3.98
N PHE A 135 -20.75 -2.88 -4.72
CA PHE A 135 -19.38 -3.08 -4.29
C PHE A 135 -18.51 -1.86 -4.57
N SER A 136 -17.46 -1.70 -3.77
CA SER A 136 -16.41 -0.72 -3.98
C SER A 136 -15.02 -1.37 -4.02
N VAL A 137 -14.14 -0.73 -4.79
CA VAL A 137 -12.72 -1.06 -4.91
C VAL A 137 -11.92 0.16 -4.53
N GLU A 138 -11.13 0.01 -3.47
CA GLU A 138 -10.05 0.91 -3.10
C GLU A 138 -8.72 0.17 -3.28
N CYS A 139 -7.71 0.92 -3.71
CA CYS A 139 -6.47 0.36 -4.18
C CYS A 139 -5.32 1.20 -3.68
N ASP A 140 -4.27 0.54 -3.25
CA ASP A 140 -3.03 1.14 -2.78
C ASP A 140 -1.85 0.46 -3.48
N ASP A 141 -0.70 1.13 -3.49
CA ASP A 141 0.53 0.57 -4.02
C ASP A 141 1.44 0.07 -2.90
N GLU A 142 2.22 -0.96 -3.21
CA GLU A 142 3.24 -1.45 -2.27
C GLU A 142 4.67 -1.11 -2.73
N GLN A 143 4.86 -0.61 -3.96
CA GLN A 143 6.19 -0.32 -4.51
C GLN A 143 6.74 1.09 -4.20
N GLY A 144 5.90 2.00 -3.73
CA GLY A 144 6.33 3.25 -3.11
C GLY A 144 6.77 3.09 -1.65
N LYS A 145 6.69 1.88 -1.07
CA LYS A 145 6.91 1.59 0.35
C LYS A 145 8.17 0.76 0.59
N ILE A 146 8.71 0.83 1.82
CA ILE A 146 9.84 0.01 2.26
C ILE A 146 9.36 -1.40 2.59
N ASN A 147 9.89 -2.41 1.90
CA ASN A 147 9.59 -3.80 2.20
C ASN A 147 10.44 -4.33 3.37
N LEU A 148 9.83 -4.45 4.55
CA LEU A 148 10.48 -4.92 5.77
C LEU A 148 10.96 -6.37 5.69
N ASN A 149 10.34 -7.18 4.83
CA ASN A 149 10.77 -8.56 4.63
C ASN A 149 12.08 -8.68 3.86
N TYR A 150 12.65 -7.57 3.34
CA TYR A 150 13.91 -7.59 2.62
C TYR A 150 15.07 -8.05 3.48
N PHE A 151 15.07 -7.74 4.79
CA PHE A 151 16.11 -8.19 5.73
C PHE A 151 16.27 -9.71 5.75
N ARG A 152 15.26 -10.47 5.32
CA ARG A 152 15.36 -11.94 5.19
C ARG A 152 16.15 -12.39 3.97
N ASP A 153 16.22 -11.54 2.96
CA ASP A 153 16.80 -11.83 1.64
C ASP A 153 18.23 -11.31 1.49
N VAL A 154 18.74 -10.57 2.48
CA VAL A 154 20.09 -10.00 2.47
C VAL A 154 20.87 -10.41 3.71
N GLU A 155 22.17 -10.59 3.55
CA GLU A 155 23.10 -10.90 4.63
C GLU A 155 23.59 -9.62 5.32
N GLY A 156 23.84 -9.71 6.62
CA GLY A 156 24.39 -8.62 7.43
C GLY A 156 25.89 -8.36 7.22
N GLU A 157 26.59 -9.21 6.46
CA GLU A 157 28.02 -9.08 6.19
C GLU A 157 28.32 -8.14 5.01
N ILE A 158 29.47 -7.46 5.06
CA ILE A 158 29.94 -6.60 3.95
C ILE A 158 30.29 -7.48 2.77
N ASN A 159 29.82 -7.12 1.58
CA ASN A 159 30.31 -7.75 0.36
C ASN A 159 31.77 -7.34 0.11
N SER A 160 32.70 -8.27 0.29
CA SER A 160 34.15 -8.05 0.16
C SER A 160 34.59 -7.55 -1.23
N THR A 161 33.74 -7.67 -2.25
CA THR A 161 34.04 -7.25 -3.63
C THR A 161 33.61 -5.81 -3.90
N THR A 162 32.48 -5.38 -3.35
CA THR A 162 31.88 -4.06 -3.62
C THR A 162 31.99 -3.09 -2.45
N GLY A 163 32.35 -3.57 -1.24
CA GLY A 163 32.33 -2.78 -0.01
C GLY A 163 30.92 -2.40 0.48
N SER A 164 29.88 -2.71 -0.31
CA SER A 164 28.49 -2.42 0.00
C SER A 164 27.89 -3.47 0.94
N ASN A 165 26.97 -3.04 1.80
CA ASN A 165 26.16 -3.93 2.63
C ASN A 165 24.69 -3.58 2.46
N ALA A 166 23.94 -4.43 1.76
CA ALA A 166 22.53 -4.18 1.45
C ALA A 166 21.64 -4.18 2.69
N TYR A 167 21.98 -4.96 3.73
CA TYR A 167 21.29 -4.97 5.01
C TYR A 167 21.45 -3.62 5.74
N GLU A 168 22.67 -3.10 5.81
CA GLU A 168 22.94 -1.79 6.41
C GLU A 168 22.34 -0.64 5.59
N ALA A 169 22.42 -0.70 4.26
CA ALA A 169 21.75 0.23 3.36
C ALA A 169 20.24 0.25 3.63
N HIS A 170 19.62 -0.92 3.84
CA HIS A 170 18.19 -1.00 4.15
C HIS A 170 17.86 -0.44 5.53
N LYS A 171 18.71 -0.67 6.55
CA LYS A 171 18.56 -0.01 7.87
C LYS A 171 18.65 1.51 7.73
N LYS A 172 19.64 2.03 7.01
CA LYS A 172 19.80 3.48 6.78
C LYS A 172 18.59 4.11 6.11
N LEU A 173 17.97 3.42 5.14
CA LEU A 173 16.75 3.90 4.50
C LEU A 173 15.63 4.14 5.53
N ILE A 174 15.40 3.17 6.42
CA ILE A 174 14.38 3.28 7.48
C ILE A 174 14.79 4.35 8.50
N GLN A 175 16.08 4.45 8.86
CA GLN A 175 16.57 5.48 9.77
C GLN A 175 16.32 6.88 9.21
N ASN A 176 16.62 7.10 7.92
CA ASN A 176 16.41 8.37 7.24
C ASN A 176 14.92 8.71 7.10
N LEU A 177 14.05 7.71 6.97
CA LEU A 177 12.60 7.93 7.04
C LEU A 177 12.17 8.43 8.42
N LEU A 178 12.68 7.81 9.48
CA LEU A 178 12.34 8.17 10.86
C LEU A 178 12.92 9.52 11.31
N THR A 179 13.81 10.14 10.53
CA THR A 179 14.36 11.47 10.80
C THR A 179 13.65 12.59 10.03
N GLN A 180 12.71 12.27 9.12
CA GLN A 180 11.92 13.27 8.40
C GLN A 180 11.00 14.06 9.34
N GLU A 181 10.59 15.27 8.92
CA GLU A 181 9.71 16.15 9.71
C GLU A 181 8.39 15.47 10.13
N SER A 182 7.84 14.59 9.30
CA SER A 182 6.61 13.83 9.60
C SER A 182 6.72 12.96 10.87
N PHE A 183 7.92 12.52 11.23
CA PHE A 183 8.20 11.71 12.42
C PHE A 183 8.75 12.52 13.60
N GLU A 184 9.16 13.78 13.40
CA GLU A 184 9.85 14.59 14.41
C GLU A 184 9.04 14.69 15.72
N LYS A 185 7.74 14.94 15.62
CA LYS A 185 6.86 15.06 16.79
C LYS A 185 6.71 13.74 17.56
N ILE A 186 6.64 12.61 16.85
CA ILE A 186 6.42 11.28 17.46
C ILE A 186 7.70 10.80 18.15
N LEU A 187 8.86 11.18 17.60
CA LEU A 187 10.18 10.73 18.04
C LEU A 187 10.99 11.80 18.79
N GLU A 188 10.40 12.95 19.15
CA GLU A 188 11.08 14.07 19.80
C GLU A 188 11.92 13.64 21.02
N ASN A 189 11.34 12.79 21.88
CA ASN A 189 11.99 12.26 23.08
C ASN A 189 12.69 10.90 22.87
N LYS A 190 12.78 10.44 21.62
CA LYS A 190 13.28 9.11 21.22
C LYS A 190 14.27 9.18 20.06
N LYS A 191 14.86 10.35 19.75
CA LYS A 191 15.83 10.50 18.65
C LYS A 191 17.03 9.54 18.81
N ASP A 192 17.52 9.36 20.03
CA ASP A 192 18.60 8.40 20.34
C ASP A 192 18.19 6.92 20.19
N ASP A 193 16.88 6.64 20.19
CA ASP A 193 16.31 5.30 20.04
C ASP A 193 16.03 4.93 18.57
N ILE A 194 16.12 5.86 17.61
CA ILE A 194 15.85 5.59 16.18
C ILE A 194 16.69 4.41 15.69
N LYS A 195 18.00 4.41 15.98
CA LYS A 195 18.89 3.31 15.60
C LYS A 195 18.42 1.97 16.19
N LYS A 196 17.97 1.96 17.44
CA LYS A 196 17.48 0.75 18.12
C LYS A 196 16.15 0.28 17.55
N ILE A 197 15.23 1.20 17.23
CA ILE A 197 13.96 0.86 16.58
C ILE A 197 14.24 0.15 15.26
N VAL A 198 15.14 0.69 14.43
CA VAL A 198 15.47 0.08 13.14
C VAL A 198 16.17 -1.28 13.32
N ASN A 199 17.10 -1.39 14.26
CA ASN A 199 17.72 -2.68 14.57
C ASN A 199 16.66 -3.71 15.01
N ASN A 200 15.74 -3.33 15.90
CA ASN A 200 14.67 -4.23 16.36
C ASN A 200 13.75 -4.68 15.21
N ILE A 201 13.47 -3.81 14.22
CA ILE A 201 12.70 -4.19 13.02
C ILE A 201 13.48 -5.21 12.18
N ALA A 202 14.79 -5.00 12.01
CA ALA A 202 15.64 -5.88 11.22
C ALA A 202 15.84 -7.25 11.89
N ASP A 203 16.18 -7.26 13.18
CA ASP A 203 16.38 -8.44 14.01
C ASP A 203 15.07 -9.27 14.12
N TRP A 204 13.88 -8.63 14.10
CA TRP A 204 12.60 -9.37 14.05
C TRP A 204 12.47 -10.30 12.84
N VAL A 205 13.09 -9.93 11.71
CA VAL A 205 12.91 -10.57 10.41
C VAL A 205 14.04 -11.53 10.07
N ASP A 206 15.27 -11.17 10.42
CA ASP A 206 16.44 -11.94 10.00
C ASP A 206 16.52 -13.31 10.69
N SER A 207 17.49 -14.14 10.31
CA SER A 207 17.56 -15.54 10.73
C SER A 207 18.41 -15.78 11.97
N ASN A 208 19.11 -14.77 12.44
CA ASN A 208 20.15 -14.93 13.45
C ASN A 208 19.59 -14.66 14.86
N ASP A 209 20.41 -14.71 15.91
CA ASP A 209 19.97 -14.48 17.32
C ASP A 209 20.71 -13.31 17.99
N ARG A 210 21.41 -12.51 17.18
CA ARG A 210 22.32 -11.45 17.59
C ARG A 210 21.85 -10.11 17.04
N ILE A 211 21.87 -9.14 17.93
CA ILE A 211 21.60 -7.75 17.58
C ILE A 211 22.64 -7.29 16.56
N ASN A 212 22.18 -6.91 15.37
CA ASN A 212 23.06 -6.41 14.32
C ASN A 212 23.37 -4.92 14.52
N GLU A 213 24.34 -4.61 15.39
CA GLU A 213 24.68 -3.22 15.73
C GLU A 213 25.38 -2.45 14.60
N ALA A 214 26.21 -3.16 13.83
CA ALA A 214 27.01 -2.66 12.72
C ALA A 214 27.53 -3.84 11.88
N PRO A 215 28.01 -3.59 10.65
CA PRO A 215 28.49 -4.65 9.77
C PRO A 215 29.59 -5.49 10.44
N GLY A 216 29.34 -6.80 10.58
CA GLY A 216 30.27 -7.74 11.23
C GLY A 216 30.45 -7.57 12.74
N ILE A 217 29.69 -6.67 13.39
CA ILE A 217 29.68 -6.47 14.84
C ILE A 217 28.34 -6.96 15.39
N ALA A 218 28.38 -8.17 15.96
CA ALA A 218 27.26 -8.73 16.70
C ALA A 218 27.23 -8.16 18.13
N GLY A 219 26.07 -7.66 18.53
CA GLY A 219 25.78 -7.20 19.88
C GLY A 219 25.37 -8.35 20.81
N GLY A 220 24.50 -8.01 21.77
CA GLY A 220 23.88 -8.98 22.67
C GLY A 220 22.92 -9.95 21.96
N TYR A 221 22.26 -10.78 22.76
CA TYR A 221 21.16 -11.61 22.28
C TYR A 221 19.90 -10.77 22.07
N GLU A 222 19.23 -10.94 20.94
CA GLU A 222 18.01 -10.20 20.58
C GLU A 222 16.88 -10.42 21.59
N ASP A 223 16.75 -11.65 22.11
CA ASP A 223 15.75 -12.05 23.12
C ASP A 223 15.75 -11.12 24.35
N SER A 224 16.88 -10.48 24.68
CA SER A 224 16.99 -9.59 25.84
C SER A 224 16.08 -8.36 25.77
N GLU A 225 15.74 -7.88 24.56
CA GLU A 225 14.76 -6.78 24.40
C GLU A 225 13.31 -7.26 24.68
N TYR A 226 13.09 -8.58 24.69
CA TYR A 226 11.78 -9.22 24.83
C TYR A 226 11.61 -10.02 26.15
N ASP A 227 12.60 -10.01 27.05
CA ASP A 227 12.57 -10.77 28.33
C ASP A 227 11.35 -10.46 29.21
N LYS A 228 10.77 -9.27 29.08
CA LYS A 228 9.56 -8.84 29.83
C LYS A 228 8.25 -9.11 29.11
N SER A 229 8.31 -9.58 27.87
CA SER A 229 7.16 -9.87 27.02
C SER A 229 6.79 -11.34 27.12
N ASP A 230 5.52 -11.66 26.87
CA ASP A 230 5.03 -13.06 26.81
C ASP A 230 5.40 -13.76 25.48
N TYR A 231 6.23 -13.13 24.67
CA TYR A 231 6.66 -13.59 23.35
C TYR A 231 8.13 -13.28 23.13
N LYS A 232 8.74 -13.95 22.15
CA LYS A 232 10.13 -13.79 21.73
C LYS A 232 10.23 -13.11 20.38
N VAL A 233 11.44 -12.71 20.02
CA VAL A 233 11.74 -12.28 18.64
C VAL A 233 11.42 -13.44 17.67
N LYS A 234 10.89 -13.08 16.50
CA LYS A 234 10.32 -14.07 15.56
C LYS A 234 11.36 -14.77 14.71
N ASN A 235 12.41 -14.05 14.33
CA ASN A 235 13.50 -14.45 13.44
C ASN A 235 12.97 -15.07 12.14
N GLY A 236 12.00 -14.37 11.55
CA GLY A 236 11.27 -14.81 10.37
C GLY A 236 10.45 -13.69 9.75
N ARG A 237 10.10 -13.87 8.47
CA ARG A 237 9.32 -12.88 7.72
C ARG A 237 8.06 -12.45 8.47
N PHE A 238 7.75 -11.16 8.42
CA PHE A 238 6.43 -10.65 8.75
C PHE A 238 5.37 -11.34 7.89
N LEU A 239 4.31 -11.85 8.54
CA LEU A 239 3.14 -12.43 7.90
C LEU A 239 1.97 -11.43 7.88
N SER A 240 2.00 -10.44 8.76
CA SER A 240 1.12 -9.28 8.76
C SER A 240 1.89 -8.03 9.15
N ILE A 241 1.55 -6.89 8.55
CA ILE A 241 2.14 -5.60 8.94
C ILE A 241 1.84 -5.26 10.41
N ALA A 242 0.73 -5.76 10.97
CA ALA A 242 0.35 -5.54 12.37
C ALA A 242 1.33 -6.14 13.39
N GLU A 243 2.18 -7.07 12.97
CA GLU A 243 3.26 -7.60 13.82
C GLU A 243 4.29 -6.53 14.21
N LEU A 244 4.34 -5.38 13.52
CA LEU A 244 5.14 -4.24 13.97
C LEU A 244 4.82 -3.81 15.40
N LEU A 245 3.57 -3.98 15.86
CA LEU A 245 3.19 -3.70 17.26
C LEU A 245 3.84 -4.66 18.27
N LEU A 246 4.38 -5.79 17.82
CA LEU A 246 5.15 -6.72 18.65
C LEU A 246 6.64 -6.35 18.69
N VAL A 247 7.13 -5.55 17.75
CA VAL A 247 8.54 -5.15 17.70
C VAL A 247 8.82 -4.16 18.83
N ALA A 248 9.90 -4.42 19.58
CA ALA A 248 10.26 -3.59 20.72
C ALA A 248 10.42 -2.11 20.32
N ARG A 249 9.85 -1.21 21.14
CA ARG A 249 9.83 0.25 20.99
C ARG A 249 8.87 0.82 19.95
N ILE A 250 8.10 -0.02 19.25
CA ILE A 250 7.02 0.43 18.36
C ILE A 250 5.71 0.48 19.15
N GLY A 251 5.27 1.70 19.48
CA GLY A 251 3.94 1.94 20.04
C GLY A 251 2.92 2.28 18.96
N ASP A 252 1.64 2.42 19.35
CA ASP A 252 0.53 2.67 18.43
C ASP A 252 0.75 3.92 17.53
N ASP A 253 1.26 5.01 18.10
CA ASP A 253 1.51 6.26 17.34
C ASP A 253 2.56 6.06 16.24
N LEU A 254 3.67 5.40 16.57
CA LEU A 254 4.74 5.13 15.59
C LEU A 254 4.29 4.09 14.56
N TYR A 255 3.54 3.08 14.99
CA TYR A 255 2.94 2.09 14.09
C TYR A 255 2.05 2.77 13.04
N ASN A 256 1.10 3.60 13.48
CA ASN A 256 0.20 4.31 12.57
C ASN A 256 0.93 5.27 11.63
N ALA A 257 1.99 5.92 12.11
CA ALA A 257 2.83 6.79 11.28
C ALA A 257 3.67 6.00 10.25
N LEU A 258 4.11 4.78 10.59
CA LEU A 258 4.86 3.92 9.67
C LEU A 258 3.99 3.32 8.56
N LEU A 259 2.74 2.94 8.87
CA LEU A 259 1.84 2.23 7.96
C LEU A 259 1.82 2.71 6.49
N PRO A 260 1.75 4.03 6.18
CA PRO A 260 1.74 4.48 4.79
C PRO A 260 3.09 4.30 4.06
N HIS A 261 4.19 4.12 4.78
CA HIS A 261 5.55 4.08 4.23
C HIS A 261 6.19 2.69 4.19
N VAL A 262 5.59 1.69 4.83
CA VAL A 262 6.15 0.34 4.94
C VAL A 262 5.21 -0.74 4.40
N THR A 263 5.80 -1.82 3.92
CA THR A 263 5.12 -3.01 3.41
C THR A 263 5.89 -4.27 3.78
N ILE A 264 5.29 -5.43 3.55
CA ILE A 264 5.92 -6.75 3.71
C ILE A 264 5.96 -7.52 2.38
N TYR A 265 5.59 -6.84 1.29
CA TYR A 265 5.54 -7.34 -0.08
C TYR A 265 6.43 -6.48 -0.97
N GLY A 266 7.06 -7.06 -1.99
CA GLY A 266 7.87 -6.28 -2.92
C GLY A 266 9.08 -7.04 -3.44
N ASP A 267 9.74 -6.41 -4.42
CA ASP A 267 11.02 -6.82 -4.99
C ASP A 267 12.18 -5.89 -4.57
N ASN A 268 11.94 -5.02 -3.57
CA ASN A 268 12.89 -4.07 -2.98
C ASN A 268 13.40 -3.00 -3.94
N LYS A 269 12.65 -2.75 -5.01
CA LYS A 269 12.82 -1.59 -5.88
C LYS A 269 11.83 -0.51 -5.48
N LEU A 270 12.32 0.72 -5.35
CA LEU A 270 11.47 1.87 -5.07
C LEU A 270 10.88 2.40 -6.39
N ASN A 271 9.59 2.74 -6.38
CA ASN A 271 8.98 3.53 -7.45
C ASN A 271 8.84 5.00 -7.04
N PRO A 272 9.76 5.91 -7.44
CA PRO A 272 9.73 7.30 -7.01
C PRO A 272 8.51 8.07 -7.50
N CYS A 273 7.84 7.59 -8.55
CA CYS A 273 6.71 8.28 -9.14
C CYS A 273 5.39 8.09 -8.37
N ILE A 274 5.38 7.21 -7.35
CA ILE A 274 4.22 6.94 -6.48
C ILE A 274 4.60 6.94 -4.99
N ALA A 275 5.90 6.91 -4.68
CA ALA A 275 6.39 7.02 -3.31
C ALA A 275 6.12 8.41 -2.73
N SER A 276 5.98 8.50 -1.41
CA SER A 276 5.89 9.79 -0.73
C SER A 276 7.21 10.57 -0.84
N ASP A 277 7.15 11.89 -0.77
CA ASP A 277 8.33 12.76 -0.78
C ASP A 277 9.36 12.33 0.29
N ASP A 278 8.90 12.07 1.51
CA ASP A 278 9.72 11.53 2.61
C ASP A 278 10.50 10.27 2.21
N MET A 279 9.91 9.40 1.39
CA MET A 279 10.54 8.15 0.95
C MET A 279 11.61 8.42 -0.11
N VAL A 280 11.31 9.29 -1.07
CA VAL A 280 12.26 9.71 -2.12
C VAL A 280 13.45 10.40 -1.46
N ILE A 281 13.22 11.32 -0.53
CA ILE A 281 14.26 12.02 0.23
C ILE A 281 15.09 11.00 1.02
N SER A 282 14.46 10.10 1.77
CA SER A 282 15.17 9.08 2.57
C SER A 282 16.05 8.17 1.71
N PHE A 283 15.56 7.79 0.53
CA PHE A 283 16.32 7.01 -0.44
C PHE A 283 17.54 7.77 -0.95
N VAL A 284 17.38 9.05 -1.28
CA VAL A 284 18.47 9.90 -1.77
C VAL A 284 19.49 10.22 -0.67
N MET A 285 19.04 10.49 0.56
CA MET A 285 19.90 10.68 1.72
C MET A 285 20.81 9.47 1.92
N ARG A 286 20.24 8.25 1.89
CA ARG A 286 21.02 7.02 2.01
C ARG A 286 22.11 6.94 0.93
N TYR A 287 21.78 7.21 -0.33
CA TYR A 287 22.76 7.21 -1.42
C TYR A 287 23.86 8.26 -1.21
N SER A 288 23.51 9.45 -0.72
CA SER A 288 24.47 10.52 -0.44
C SER A 288 25.45 10.20 0.71
N GLU A 289 25.09 9.27 1.60
CA GLU A 289 25.96 8.80 2.68
C GLU A 289 26.87 7.64 2.27
N GLU A 290 26.52 6.90 1.23
CA GLU A 290 27.29 5.75 0.74
C GLU A 290 28.34 6.17 -0.30
N GLU A 291 28.06 7.21 -1.09
CA GLU A 291 28.91 7.67 -2.18
C GLU A 291 29.81 8.84 -1.77
N GLU A 292 31.13 8.62 -1.80
CA GLU A 292 32.12 9.64 -1.38
C GLU A 292 32.07 10.94 -2.20
N ASN A 293 31.63 10.88 -3.45
CA ASN A 293 31.59 12.03 -4.37
C ASN A 293 30.31 12.87 -4.26
N ILE A 294 29.36 12.47 -3.41
CA ILE A 294 28.12 13.18 -3.19
C ILE A 294 28.23 13.97 -1.88
N PRO A 295 28.06 15.30 -1.88
CA PRO A 295 27.94 16.05 -0.64
C PRO A 295 26.72 15.56 0.14
N VAL A 296 26.95 15.07 1.37
CA VAL A 296 25.92 14.46 2.22
C VAL A 296 24.68 15.35 2.28
N LEU A 297 23.51 14.76 2.02
CA LEU A 297 22.22 15.40 2.20
C LEU A 297 21.79 15.24 3.66
N SER A 298 21.95 16.30 4.45
CA SER A 298 21.87 16.22 5.91
C SER A 298 20.44 16.22 6.47
N SER A 299 19.48 16.78 5.75
CA SER A 299 18.07 16.84 6.17
C SER A 299 17.14 17.11 4.99
N ASP A 300 15.85 16.90 5.23
CA ASP A 300 14.73 17.31 4.39
C ASP A 300 14.62 18.84 4.15
N LYS A 301 15.34 19.64 4.95
CA LYS A 301 15.38 21.11 4.86
C LYS A 301 16.51 21.65 3.99
N ASP A 302 17.30 20.78 3.37
CA ASP A 302 18.37 21.20 2.46
C ASP A 302 17.78 21.82 1.18
N GLU A 303 18.38 22.91 0.68
CA GLU A 303 17.91 23.62 -0.52
C GLU A 303 17.89 22.73 -1.78
N ARG A 304 18.66 21.64 -1.79
CA ARG A 304 18.68 20.66 -2.88
C ARG A 304 17.45 19.74 -2.88
N VAL A 305 16.78 19.55 -1.74
CA VAL A 305 15.61 18.66 -1.62
C VAL A 305 14.52 19.05 -2.60
N GLN A 306 14.18 20.34 -2.67
CA GLN A 306 13.15 20.79 -3.60
C GLN A 306 13.55 20.52 -5.06
N LYS A 307 14.83 20.74 -5.42
CA LYS A 307 15.33 20.45 -6.78
C LYS A 307 15.25 18.95 -7.10
N ILE A 308 15.51 18.08 -6.12
CA ILE A 308 15.39 16.63 -6.26
C ILE A 308 13.93 16.26 -6.52
N LEU A 309 13.00 16.74 -5.68
CA LEU A 309 11.57 16.45 -5.83
C LEU A 309 11.02 16.98 -7.16
N ASP A 310 11.38 18.19 -7.57
CA ASP A 310 10.97 18.78 -8.84
C ASP A 310 11.50 17.95 -10.03
N GLY A 311 12.77 17.54 -9.98
CA GLY A 311 13.38 16.72 -11.03
C GLY A 311 12.78 15.32 -11.13
N VAL A 312 12.48 14.68 -9.99
CA VAL A 312 11.76 13.40 -9.96
C VAL A 312 10.35 13.56 -10.53
N SER A 313 9.62 14.60 -10.11
CA SER A 313 8.28 14.89 -10.59
C SER A 313 8.26 15.07 -12.12
N GLU A 314 9.16 15.90 -12.67
CA GLU A 314 9.28 16.13 -14.11
C GLU A 314 9.59 14.83 -14.87
N ALA A 315 10.53 14.02 -14.37
CA ALA A 315 10.86 12.73 -14.97
C ALA A 315 9.68 11.74 -14.92
N CYS A 316 8.87 11.79 -13.85
CA CYS A 316 7.68 10.97 -13.67
C CYS A 316 6.46 11.44 -14.49
N MET A 317 6.38 12.72 -14.85
CA MET A 317 5.37 13.25 -15.79
C MET A 317 5.58 12.73 -17.21
N ASN A 318 6.73 12.14 -17.51
CA ASN A 318 6.94 11.42 -18.77
C ASN A 318 5.94 10.25 -18.84
N PRO A 319 5.12 10.17 -19.90
CA PRO A 319 4.15 9.07 -20.05
C PRO A 319 4.76 7.65 -20.12
N SER A 320 6.07 7.52 -20.34
CA SER A 320 6.81 6.27 -20.17
C SER A 320 8.09 6.54 -19.37
N PRO A 321 7.99 6.74 -18.05
CA PRO A 321 9.11 7.14 -17.23
C PRO A 321 10.18 6.04 -17.20
N GLN A 322 11.45 6.44 -17.33
CA GLN A 322 12.60 5.52 -17.29
C GLN A 322 13.36 5.72 -15.98
N THR A 323 13.85 4.63 -15.39
CA THR A 323 14.64 4.67 -14.15
C THR A 323 15.93 5.48 -14.31
N ASN A 324 16.58 5.39 -15.49
CA ASN A 324 17.80 6.15 -15.78
C ASN A 324 17.56 7.66 -15.83
N ASP A 325 16.43 8.10 -16.38
CA ASP A 325 16.10 9.53 -16.48
C ASP A 325 15.84 10.11 -15.07
N ILE A 326 15.09 9.37 -14.24
CA ILE A 326 14.83 9.74 -12.85
C ILE A 326 16.13 9.79 -12.05
N ALA A 327 16.98 8.77 -12.16
CA ALA A 327 18.26 8.73 -11.45
C ALA A 327 19.20 9.86 -11.89
N THR A 328 19.20 10.20 -13.18
CA THR A 328 19.98 11.33 -13.71
C THR A 328 19.48 12.65 -13.14
N ALA A 329 18.16 12.88 -13.10
CA ALA A 329 17.56 14.07 -12.53
C ALA A 329 17.92 14.25 -11.04
N ILE A 330 17.89 13.16 -10.26
CA ILE A 330 18.32 13.16 -8.85
C ILE A 330 19.80 13.54 -8.74
N VAL A 331 20.67 12.89 -9.51
CA VAL A 331 22.13 13.11 -9.46
C VAL A 331 22.51 14.53 -9.90
N ASP A 332 21.81 15.09 -10.88
CA ASP A 332 22.04 16.47 -11.31
C ASP A 332 21.65 17.50 -10.25
N ALA A 333 20.70 17.17 -9.38
CA ALA A 333 20.34 18.01 -8.24
C ALA A 333 21.30 17.87 -7.04
N LEU A 334 22.17 16.85 -7.01
CA LEU A 334 23.01 16.51 -5.87
C LEU A 334 24.41 17.16 -5.82
N ASP A 335 24.71 18.13 -6.68
CA ASP A 335 26.01 18.84 -6.71
C ASP A 335 27.23 17.89 -6.71
N VAL A 336 27.11 16.75 -7.39
CA VAL A 336 28.13 15.67 -7.41
C VAL A 336 29.45 16.16 -7.99
N ALA A 337 30.54 15.89 -7.28
CA ALA A 337 31.89 16.19 -7.75
C ALA A 337 32.29 15.20 -8.87
N GLU A 338 32.76 15.74 -10.00
CA GLU A 338 33.27 14.89 -11.08
C GLU A 338 34.65 14.32 -10.74
N ASN A 339 34.87 13.07 -11.14
CA ASN A 339 36.17 12.42 -11.07
C ASN A 339 37.03 12.81 -12.28
N GLU A 340 38.31 12.43 -12.27
CA GLU A 340 39.25 12.71 -13.39
C GLU A 340 38.77 12.15 -14.74
N ALA A 341 37.91 11.12 -14.72
CA ALA A 341 37.34 10.50 -15.92
C ALA A 341 36.06 11.20 -16.44
N GLY A 342 35.50 12.16 -15.69
CA GLY A 342 34.29 12.90 -16.04
C GLY A 342 33.04 12.03 -16.20
N ASN A 343 32.97 10.90 -15.47
CA ASN A 343 31.89 9.94 -15.58
C ASN A 343 31.24 9.59 -14.23
N ALA A 344 31.55 10.34 -13.16
CA ALA A 344 31.07 10.04 -11.81
C ALA A 344 29.54 10.10 -11.75
N LYS A 345 28.94 11.17 -12.28
CA LYS A 345 27.49 11.35 -12.32
C LYS A 345 26.77 10.20 -13.03
N SER A 346 27.26 9.84 -14.22
CA SER A 346 26.68 8.77 -15.04
C SER A 346 26.75 7.41 -14.34
N ASN A 347 27.87 7.11 -13.69
CA ASN A 347 28.05 5.86 -12.96
C ASN A 347 27.10 5.78 -11.74
N ILE A 348 27.01 6.85 -10.94
CA ILE A 348 26.10 6.92 -9.79
C ILE A 348 24.65 6.79 -10.25
N ALA A 349 24.25 7.51 -11.30
CA ALA A 349 22.89 7.43 -11.84
C ALA A 349 22.57 6.00 -12.33
N THR A 350 23.53 5.31 -12.94
CA THR A 350 23.37 3.93 -13.40
C THR A 350 23.18 2.96 -12.24
N GLU A 351 23.96 3.07 -11.17
CA GLU A 351 23.80 2.21 -9.98
C GLU A 351 22.51 2.52 -9.22
N MET A 352 22.14 3.80 -9.12
CA MET A 352 20.86 4.23 -8.53
C MET A 352 19.67 3.66 -9.31
N ALA A 353 19.69 3.75 -10.63
CA ALA A 353 18.61 3.27 -11.49
C ALA A 353 18.34 1.76 -11.34
N LYS A 354 19.31 0.95 -10.89
CA LYS A 354 19.11 -0.49 -10.62
C LYS A 354 18.19 -0.76 -9.43
N GLN A 355 18.14 0.15 -8.47
CA GLN A 355 17.29 0.07 -7.28
C GLN A 355 15.93 0.75 -7.46
N LEU A 356 15.69 1.34 -8.64
CA LEU A 356 14.43 1.99 -8.98
C LEU A 356 13.57 1.11 -9.89
N THR A 357 12.28 1.38 -9.91
CA THR A 357 11.31 0.89 -10.90
C THR A 357 10.35 2.01 -11.28
N THR A 358 9.80 1.97 -12.48
CA THR A 358 8.75 2.90 -12.93
C THR A 358 7.43 2.19 -13.21
N THR A 359 7.38 0.88 -12.96
CA THR A 359 6.20 0.04 -13.17
C THR A 359 5.69 -0.47 -11.84
N ASN A 360 4.37 -0.42 -11.65
CA ASN A 360 3.73 -0.97 -10.46
C ASN A 360 3.33 -2.45 -10.64
N ARG A 361 3.81 -3.32 -9.75
CA ARG A 361 3.65 -4.78 -9.71
C ARG A 361 2.83 -5.22 -8.51
N PHE A 362 2.95 -4.57 -7.37
CA PHE A 362 2.34 -5.01 -6.11
C PHE A 362 1.25 -4.04 -5.68
N TYR A 363 0.02 -4.55 -5.55
CA TYR A 363 -1.17 -3.76 -5.26
C TYR A 363 -1.86 -4.26 -4.00
N GLY A 364 -2.08 -3.37 -3.05
CA GLY A 364 -2.96 -3.57 -1.91
C GLY A 364 -4.39 -3.21 -2.31
N LEU A 365 -5.37 -4.04 -1.96
CA LEU A 365 -6.78 -3.85 -2.31
C LEU A 365 -7.66 -3.92 -1.07
N ASN A 366 -8.49 -2.91 -0.89
CA ASN A 366 -9.59 -2.86 0.06
C ASN A 366 -10.90 -2.97 -0.73
N LEU A 367 -11.56 -4.12 -0.61
CA LEU A 367 -12.71 -4.47 -1.42
C LEU A 367 -13.92 -4.59 -0.51
N THR A 368 -14.97 -3.83 -0.75
CA THR A 368 -16.16 -3.87 0.11
C THR A 368 -17.40 -4.22 -0.70
N GLY A 369 -18.21 -5.13 -0.20
CA GLY A 369 -19.52 -5.44 -0.75
C GLY A 369 -20.61 -5.01 0.23
N PHE A 370 -21.72 -4.49 -0.28
CA PHE A 370 -22.82 -3.88 0.47
C PHE A 370 -24.14 -4.52 0.05
N VAL A 371 -24.95 -4.94 1.03
CA VAL A 371 -26.32 -5.42 0.84
C VAL A 371 -27.17 -4.89 1.99
N GLY A 372 -28.07 -3.96 1.70
CA GLY A 372 -28.79 -3.22 2.74
C GLY A 372 -27.81 -2.54 3.70
N ASP A 373 -27.94 -2.84 5.00
CA ASP A 373 -27.06 -2.31 6.05
C ASP A 373 -25.83 -3.20 6.34
N ILE A 374 -25.69 -4.34 5.67
CA ILE A 374 -24.59 -5.28 5.88
C ILE A 374 -23.48 -5.02 4.87
N SER A 375 -22.27 -4.83 5.38
CA SER A 375 -21.06 -4.74 4.57
C SER A 375 -20.07 -5.82 4.95
N MET A 376 -19.41 -6.41 3.95
CA MET A 376 -18.28 -7.32 4.13
C MET A 376 -17.05 -6.75 3.43
N ARG A 377 -15.90 -6.79 4.09
CA ARG A 377 -14.66 -6.28 3.52
C ARG A 377 -13.69 -7.43 3.25
N ILE A 378 -12.96 -7.34 2.14
CA ILE A 378 -11.85 -8.21 1.80
C ILE A 378 -10.62 -7.32 1.64
N LYS A 379 -9.58 -7.61 2.43
CA LYS A 379 -8.23 -7.10 2.20
C LYS A 379 -7.43 -8.11 1.39
N ALA A 380 -6.86 -7.67 0.28
CA ALA A 380 -6.09 -8.52 -0.60
C ALA A 380 -4.81 -7.83 -1.06
N VAL A 381 -3.75 -8.62 -1.31
CA VAL A 381 -2.54 -8.11 -1.96
C VAL A 381 -2.23 -8.96 -3.18
N LEU A 382 -2.01 -8.31 -4.32
CA LEU A 382 -1.76 -8.95 -5.60
C LEU A 382 -0.33 -8.70 -6.09
N ASP A 383 0.33 -9.77 -6.52
CA ASP A 383 1.49 -9.70 -7.41
C ASP A 383 1.00 -9.82 -8.86
N THR A 384 1.16 -8.72 -9.60
CA THR A 384 0.64 -8.57 -10.96
C THR A 384 1.71 -8.79 -12.04
N ASP A 385 2.71 -9.61 -11.74
CA ASP A 385 3.73 -10.04 -12.70
C ASP A 385 3.15 -10.96 -13.80
N GLY A 386 3.53 -10.66 -15.03
CA GLY A 386 3.01 -11.35 -16.22
C GLY A 386 1.54 -11.05 -16.53
N ALA A 387 0.87 -12.03 -17.17
CA ALA A 387 -0.50 -11.90 -17.63
C ALA A 387 -1.51 -11.98 -16.49
N MET A 388 -2.69 -11.38 -16.65
CA MET A 388 -3.74 -11.32 -15.61
C MET A 388 -4.09 -12.68 -14.99
N ASN A 389 -4.06 -13.76 -15.77
CA ASN A 389 -4.37 -15.12 -15.29
C ASN A 389 -3.27 -15.75 -14.44
N SER A 390 -2.03 -15.24 -14.48
CA SER A 390 -0.91 -15.72 -13.67
C SER A 390 -0.66 -14.90 -12.41
N TRP A 391 -1.43 -13.84 -12.19
CA TRP A 391 -1.28 -12.98 -11.02
C TRP A 391 -1.53 -13.74 -9.73
N LYS A 392 -0.62 -13.57 -8.77
CA LYS A 392 -0.66 -14.30 -7.50
C LYS A 392 -1.35 -13.45 -6.44
N LEU A 393 -2.21 -14.10 -5.68
CA LEU A 393 -2.80 -13.51 -4.47
C LEU A 393 -1.84 -13.79 -3.31
N LEU A 394 -1.09 -12.77 -2.89
CA LEU A 394 -0.12 -12.87 -1.81
C LEU A 394 -0.79 -12.84 -0.43
N TYR A 395 -1.92 -12.15 -0.33
CA TYR A 395 -2.69 -12.02 0.89
C TYR A 395 -4.19 -11.98 0.61
N TYR A 396 -4.98 -12.54 1.52
CA TYR A 396 -6.43 -12.53 1.47
C TYR A 396 -7.00 -12.68 2.88
N ARG A 397 -7.76 -11.67 3.34
CA ARG A 397 -8.46 -11.70 4.61
C ARG A 397 -9.85 -11.12 4.44
N VAL A 398 -10.82 -11.80 5.03
CA VAL A 398 -12.19 -11.32 5.16
C VAL A 398 -12.32 -10.64 6.52
N GLU A 399 -12.87 -9.42 6.52
CA GLU A 399 -13.14 -8.59 7.72
C GLU A 399 -14.65 -8.33 7.86
#